data_AF-A0A1H4FTJ6-F1
#
_entry.id   AF-A0A1H4FTJ6-F1
#
_cell.length_a   1.000
_cell.length_b   1.000
_cell.length_c   1.000
_cell.angle_alpha   90.00
_cell.angle_beta   90.00
_cell.angle_gamma   90.00
#
_symmetry.space_group_name_H-M   'P 1'
#
loop_
_entity.id
_entity.type
_entity.pdbx_description
1 polymer ?
#
loop_
_entity_poly.entity_id
_entity_poly.type
_entity_poly.pdbx_seq_one_letter_code
_entity_poly.pdbx_strand_id
1 'polypeptide(L)'
;MTSTLVEPSTRSNRFALWLRRFWVPVLLVVVALGYSGASTLMHSDSLSPIDEWVYSDYLDKVPTELLVHQGETVGHEALDRMACHGVYPYGPMGARCGSSYSDVTKFPFAGKTSADAYTPAYFVVTWVVGGALHLVPGVDQLAGWRLTGALWLAATMVLLFLLFRKFSVPAPVTVALGLAFMVSPFAWWTYTYVSTDAPSVFFAALLLLLATRFARGEGSGWWVVGMSAAAVVFKVTNILAVCLIALYLVFVWLWELRRTRWTEGWRTHRPGLVERRSLGVPLIAVLAVAAGVAAQLVWLQIHKAIAVGPSANQGLGGPLALKELANQLINFLPGTLTSNVWITGGSGYALPIYNWAVEPLSWLCIGGVLGAFWSALARRRRTGPVVLATAIASVAFAPMLAVVLTITTGSYFQLPPRYGAPLLAAFLLMPALLIRNRWATWVITGYAVLLGIAMLILTAMLSRV
;
A
#
# COMPACT_ATOMS: atom_id res chain seq x y z
N MET A 1 -1.01 -28.96 -63.56
CA MET A 1 -1.14 -27.58 -63.06
C MET A 1 -2.02 -27.61 -61.83
N THR A 2 -1.41 -27.67 -60.65
CA THR A 2 -2.07 -27.64 -59.34
C THR A 2 -1.60 -26.38 -58.63
N SER A 3 -2.47 -25.37 -58.56
CA SER A 3 -2.18 -24.15 -57.80
C SER A 3 -2.50 -24.39 -56.33
N THR A 4 -1.45 -24.37 -55.51
CA THR A 4 -1.54 -24.29 -54.06
C THR A 4 -1.93 -22.87 -53.67
N LEU A 5 -3.16 -22.70 -53.19
CA LEU A 5 -3.58 -21.48 -52.50
C LEU A 5 -2.90 -21.44 -51.12
N VAL A 6 -1.95 -20.53 -50.99
CA VAL A 6 -1.36 -20.13 -49.71
C VAL A 6 -2.39 -19.26 -48.98
N GLU A 7 -2.94 -19.73 -47.86
CA GLU A 7 -3.73 -18.91 -46.93
C GLU A 7 -2.81 -18.01 -46.08
N PRO A 8 -2.91 -16.68 -46.16
CA PRO A 8 -2.31 -15.79 -45.18
C PRO A 8 -3.42 -15.21 -44.27
N SER A 9 -3.33 -15.35 -42.93
CA SER A 9 -3.77 -14.32 -41.94
C SER A 9 -4.05 -14.79 -40.49
N THR A 10 -3.75 -16.02 -40.07
CA THR A 10 -4.12 -16.48 -38.70
C THR A 10 -3.34 -15.79 -37.55
N ARG A 11 -2.18 -15.16 -37.82
CA ARG A 11 -1.39 -14.44 -36.78
C ARG A 11 -1.93 -13.05 -36.42
N SER A 12 -2.46 -12.31 -37.39
CA SER A 12 -2.96 -10.93 -37.21
C SER A 12 -4.11 -10.86 -36.20
N ASN A 13 -5.06 -11.80 -36.29
CA ASN A 13 -6.23 -11.85 -35.40
C ASN A 13 -5.88 -12.23 -33.95
N ARG A 14 -4.83 -13.03 -33.71
CA ARG A 14 -4.42 -13.42 -32.36
C ARG A 14 -3.81 -12.26 -31.56
N PHE A 15 -2.99 -11.43 -32.22
CA PHE A 15 -2.40 -10.25 -31.58
C PHE A 15 -3.46 -9.19 -31.24
N ALA A 16 -4.39 -8.91 -32.15
CA ALA A 16 -5.49 -7.98 -31.91
C ALA A 16 -6.39 -8.43 -30.74
N LEU A 17 -6.66 -9.74 -30.62
CA LEU A 17 -7.42 -10.30 -29.50
C LEU A 17 -6.65 -10.22 -28.17
N TRP A 18 -5.35 -10.49 -28.18
CA TRP A 18 -4.50 -10.35 -27.01
C TRP A 18 -4.46 -8.89 -26.54
N LEU A 19 -4.22 -7.95 -27.45
CA LEU A 19 -4.16 -6.52 -27.12
C LEU A 19 -5.52 -6.02 -26.57
N ARG A 20 -6.64 -6.41 -27.17
CA ARG A 20 -7.98 -6.11 -26.63
C ARG A 20 -8.21 -6.63 -25.22
N ARG A 21 -7.56 -7.73 -24.84
CA ARG A 21 -7.69 -8.33 -23.50
C ARG A 21 -6.76 -7.69 -22.48
N PHE A 22 -5.55 -7.30 -22.88
CA PHE A 22 -4.47 -6.90 -21.97
C PHE A 22 -4.04 -5.43 -22.07
N TRP A 23 -4.68 -4.61 -22.91
CA TRP A 23 -4.28 -3.20 -23.06
C TRP A 23 -4.37 -2.40 -21.75
N VAL A 24 -5.36 -2.66 -20.88
CA VAL A 24 -5.51 -1.94 -19.60
C VAL A 24 -4.32 -2.19 -18.67
N PRO A 25 -3.99 -3.43 -18.27
CA PRO A 25 -2.85 -3.67 -17.39
C PRO A 25 -1.54 -3.25 -18.04
N VAL A 26 -1.37 -3.43 -19.36
CA VAL A 26 -0.16 -2.96 -20.07
C VAL A 26 -0.04 -1.45 -19.98
N LEU A 27 -1.09 -0.70 -20.27
CA LEU A 27 -1.10 0.76 -20.16
C LEU A 27 -0.78 1.20 -18.73
N LEU A 28 -1.45 0.63 -17.73
CA LEU A 28 -1.22 1.00 -16.33
C LEU A 28 0.20 0.66 -15.85
N VAL A 29 0.77 -0.46 -16.30
CA VAL A 29 2.17 -0.81 -15.99
C VAL A 29 3.14 0.15 -16.67
N VAL A 30 2.93 0.47 -17.95
CA VAL A 30 3.77 1.43 -18.68
C VAL A 30 3.71 2.81 -18.01
N VAL A 31 2.52 3.28 -17.64
CA VAL A 31 2.39 4.56 -16.92
C VAL A 31 3.01 4.48 -15.53
N ALA A 32 2.80 3.40 -14.77
CA ALA A 32 3.40 3.23 -13.44
C ALA A 32 4.93 3.29 -13.49
N LEU A 33 5.54 2.51 -14.38
CA LEU A 33 7.00 2.48 -14.55
C LEU A 33 7.53 3.80 -15.11
N GLY A 34 6.85 4.37 -16.11
CA GLY A 34 7.26 5.63 -16.73
C GLY A 34 7.16 6.82 -15.77
N TYR A 35 6.01 7.01 -15.12
CA TYR A 35 5.79 8.11 -14.17
C TYR A 35 6.65 7.95 -12.92
N SER A 36 6.55 6.82 -12.22
CA SER A 36 7.27 6.62 -10.96
C SER A 36 8.78 6.52 -11.19
N GLY A 37 9.20 5.88 -12.28
CA GLY A 37 10.61 5.80 -12.66
C GLY A 37 11.18 7.16 -13.04
N ALA A 38 10.48 7.94 -13.87
CA ALA A 38 10.92 9.30 -14.19
C ALA A 38 10.97 10.19 -12.95
N SER A 39 9.94 10.18 -12.09
CA SER A 39 9.96 10.92 -10.83
C SER A 39 11.12 10.50 -9.94
N THR A 40 11.42 9.21 -9.85
CA THR A 40 12.54 8.68 -9.06
C THR A 40 13.89 9.20 -9.58
N LEU A 41 14.12 9.11 -10.88
CA LEU A 41 15.36 9.54 -11.52
C LEU A 41 15.51 11.07 -11.55
N MET A 42 14.42 11.79 -11.33
CA MET A 42 14.42 13.23 -11.19
C MET A 42 14.63 13.68 -9.75
N HIS A 43 14.59 12.80 -8.74
CA HIS A 43 14.88 13.23 -7.37
C HIS A 43 16.33 13.71 -7.22
N SER A 44 16.54 14.65 -6.30
CA SER A 44 17.88 14.90 -5.79
C SER A 44 18.31 13.75 -4.88
N ASP A 45 19.59 13.76 -4.50
CA ASP A 45 20.15 12.77 -3.54
C ASP A 45 19.56 12.92 -2.13
N SER A 46 18.79 13.98 -1.87
CA SER A 46 18.13 14.21 -0.58
C SER A 46 17.14 13.10 -0.25
N LEU A 47 17.12 12.69 1.01
CA LEU A 47 16.27 11.62 1.52
C LEU A 47 14.86 12.14 1.81
N SER A 48 13.85 11.29 1.65
CA SER A 48 12.48 11.60 2.06
C SER A 48 12.38 11.72 3.58
N PRO A 49 11.56 12.66 4.09
CA PRO A 49 11.35 12.84 5.52
C PRO A 49 10.49 11.72 6.12
N ILE A 50 9.96 10.82 5.28
CA ILE A 50 9.21 9.64 5.69
C ILE A 50 10.19 8.48 5.82
N ASP A 51 10.97 8.52 6.90
CA ASP A 51 11.83 7.42 7.36
C ASP A 51 12.83 6.88 6.30
N GLU A 52 13.10 7.59 5.19
CA GLU A 52 13.91 7.01 4.11
C GLU A 52 15.35 6.78 4.55
N TRP A 53 15.90 7.67 5.37
CA TRP A 53 17.23 7.49 5.94
C TRP A 53 17.30 6.23 6.82
N VAL A 54 16.24 5.94 7.58
CA VAL A 54 16.11 4.72 8.41
C VAL A 54 16.09 3.48 7.52
N TYR A 55 15.41 3.56 6.38
CA TYR A 55 15.35 2.45 5.43
C TYR A 55 16.66 2.26 4.68
N SER A 56 17.36 3.35 4.34
CA SER A 56 18.68 3.28 3.71
C SER A 56 19.72 2.66 4.64
N ASP A 57 19.68 2.99 5.94
CA ASP A 57 20.54 2.38 6.97
C ASP A 57 20.36 0.86 7.02
N TYR A 58 19.11 0.37 7.02
CA TYR A 58 18.86 -1.06 6.97
C TYR A 58 19.42 -1.67 5.67
N LEU A 59 19.16 -1.05 4.51
CA LEU A 59 19.61 -1.56 3.22
C LEU A 59 21.14 -1.67 3.13
N ASP A 60 21.89 -0.73 3.70
CA ASP A 60 23.35 -0.81 3.77
C ASP A 60 23.82 -2.00 4.62
N LYS A 61 23.09 -2.36 5.67
CA LYS A 61 23.40 -3.45 6.61
C LYS A 61 22.92 -4.83 6.17
N VAL A 62 22.04 -4.93 5.17
CA VAL A 62 21.53 -6.23 4.66
C VAL A 62 22.65 -7.23 4.32
N PRO A 63 23.76 -6.85 3.64
CA PRO A 63 24.82 -7.78 3.26
C PRO A 63 25.63 -8.35 4.42
N THR A 64 25.77 -7.59 5.51
CA THR A 64 26.68 -7.91 6.63
C THR A 64 25.94 -8.44 7.85
N GLU A 65 24.75 -7.92 8.14
CA GLU A 65 24.03 -8.16 9.38
C GLU A 65 22.67 -8.82 9.16
N LEU A 66 22.06 -8.62 7.98
CA LEU A 66 20.71 -9.06 7.57
C LEU A 66 19.55 -8.49 8.43
N LEU A 67 19.76 -8.29 9.73
CA LEU A 67 18.80 -7.79 10.70
C LEU A 67 19.40 -6.57 11.40
N VAL A 68 18.57 -5.57 11.67
CA VAL A 68 18.94 -4.42 12.51
C VAL A 68 18.47 -4.64 13.93
N HIS A 69 19.33 -4.39 14.90
CA HIS A 69 19.05 -4.64 16.31
C HIS A 69 18.40 -3.44 17.00
N GLN A 70 17.51 -3.71 17.96
CA GLN A 70 16.95 -2.64 18.78
C GLN A 70 18.05 -1.95 19.58
N GLY A 71 18.13 -0.62 19.46
CA GLY A 71 19.08 0.22 20.18
C GLY A 71 20.43 0.38 19.49
N GLU A 72 20.61 -0.22 18.32
CA GLU A 72 21.77 -0.05 17.46
C GLU A 72 21.87 1.37 16.91
N THR A 73 23.10 1.80 16.59
CA THR A 73 23.36 3.08 15.96
C THR A 73 23.21 3.00 14.44
N VAL A 74 22.88 4.13 13.84
CA VAL A 74 22.87 4.31 12.38
C VAL A 74 24.29 4.10 11.84
N GLY A 75 24.39 3.36 10.72
CA GLY A 75 25.64 3.08 10.03
C GLY A 75 26.25 4.33 9.39
N HIS A 76 27.56 4.26 9.10
CA HIS A 76 28.32 5.40 8.60
C HIS A 76 27.75 5.95 7.29
N GLU A 77 27.36 5.08 6.37
CA GLU A 77 26.85 5.40 5.04
C GLU A 77 25.53 6.20 5.14
N ALA A 78 24.60 5.79 6.00
CA ALA A 78 23.36 6.53 6.21
C ALA A 78 23.58 7.86 6.94
N LEU A 79 24.51 7.92 7.90
CA LEU A 79 24.93 9.18 8.54
C LEU A 79 25.55 10.15 7.52
N ASP A 80 26.40 9.65 6.61
CA ASP A 80 27.00 10.43 5.54
C ASP A 80 25.94 11.00 4.59
N ARG A 81 24.99 10.17 4.13
CA ARG A 81 23.90 10.65 3.27
C ARG A 81 23.05 11.71 3.96
N MET A 82 22.74 11.56 5.24
CA MET A 82 22.04 12.60 6.01
C MET A 82 22.85 13.89 6.16
N ALA A 83 24.16 13.79 6.38
CA ALA A 83 25.04 14.95 6.56
C ALA A 83 25.36 15.68 5.26
N CYS A 84 25.45 14.96 4.13
CA CYS A 84 25.86 15.49 2.84
C CYS A 84 24.68 15.85 1.93
N HIS A 85 23.71 14.95 1.80
CA HIS A 85 22.56 15.15 0.90
C HIS A 85 21.31 15.63 1.64
N GLY A 86 21.25 15.39 2.95
CA GLY A 86 20.16 15.85 3.79
C GLY A 86 18.88 15.06 3.64
N VAL A 87 17.88 15.51 4.38
CA VAL A 87 16.51 14.98 4.32
C VAL A 87 15.64 16.12 3.82
N TYR A 88 15.02 15.97 2.64
CA TYR A 88 14.06 16.95 2.17
C TYR A 88 12.88 16.99 3.14
N PRO A 89 12.38 18.16 3.53
CA PRO A 89 12.84 19.52 3.20
C PRO A 89 13.69 20.18 4.30
N TYR A 90 14.15 19.41 5.28
CA TYR A 90 14.98 19.90 6.38
C TYR A 90 16.41 20.27 5.96
N GLY A 91 16.91 19.66 4.87
CA GLY A 91 18.29 19.80 4.42
C GLY A 91 19.26 18.88 5.19
N PRO A 92 20.58 19.17 5.11
CA PRO A 92 21.61 18.42 5.83
C PRO A 92 21.33 18.32 7.34
N MET A 93 21.52 17.12 7.90
CA MET A 93 21.31 16.85 9.33
C MET A 93 22.56 16.29 9.99
N GLY A 94 22.74 16.64 11.26
CA GLY A 94 23.80 16.07 12.10
C GLY A 94 25.13 16.80 11.99
N ALA A 95 26.22 16.03 11.90
CA ALA A 95 27.56 16.58 11.75
C ALA A 95 27.76 17.16 10.33
N ARG A 96 28.84 17.94 10.15
CA ARG A 96 29.18 18.50 8.83
C ARG A 96 29.56 17.37 7.86
N CYS A 97 29.07 17.42 6.62
CA CYS A 97 29.50 16.52 5.55
C CYS A 97 31.03 16.38 5.46
N GLY A 98 31.53 15.15 5.37
CA GLY A 98 32.95 14.81 5.29
C GLY A 98 33.74 14.95 6.60
N SER A 99 33.06 15.23 7.72
CA SER A 99 33.68 15.22 9.06
C SER A 99 33.55 13.86 9.75
N SER A 100 34.13 13.71 10.95
CA SER A 100 33.93 12.48 11.74
C SER A 100 32.48 12.40 12.23
N TYR A 101 31.83 11.26 11.97
CA TYR A 101 30.49 10.94 12.48
C TYR A 101 30.52 10.13 13.79
N SER A 102 31.66 10.12 14.49
CA SER A 102 31.81 9.42 15.78
C SER A 102 30.88 9.94 16.87
N ASP A 103 30.48 11.20 16.79
CA ASP A 103 29.51 11.82 17.70
C ASP A 103 28.09 11.72 17.11
N VAL A 104 27.50 10.54 17.26
CA VAL A 104 26.16 10.20 16.76
C VAL A 104 25.05 11.00 17.44
N THR A 105 25.33 11.64 18.59
CA THR A 105 24.33 12.41 19.35
C THR A 105 23.84 13.66 18.62
N LYS A 106 24.60 14.13 17.62
CA LYS A 106 24.22 15.24 16.74
C LYS A 106 23.14 14.87 15.74
N PHE A 107 22.96 13.58 15.47
CA PHE A 107 21.98 13.08 14.51
C PHE A 107 20.62 12.82 15.18
N PRO A 108 19.52 12.75 14.39
CA PRO A 108 18.19 12.42 14.91
C PRO A 108 18.20 11.18 15.81
N PHE A 109 17.37 11.20 16.86
CA PHE A 109 17.25 10.11 17.84
C PHE A 109 18.56 9.72 18.54
N ALA A 110 19.48 10.69 18.69
CA ALA A 110 20.84 10.46 19.17
C ALA A 110 21.61 9.42 18.33
N GLY A 111 21.30 9.36 17.04
CA GLY A 111 21.89 8.47 16.06
C GLY A 111 21.52 7.00 16.23
N LYS A 112 20.39 6.71 16.89
CA LYS A 112 19.80 5.37 16.93
C LYS A 112 18.87 5.15 15.75
N THR A 113 18.95 3.96 15.18
CA THR A 113 18.05 3.54 14.11
C THR A 113 16.71 3.07 14.69
N SER A 114 15.61 3.38 14.00
CA SER A 114 14.27 2.84 14.28
C SER A 114 13.88 1.73 13.28
N ALA A 115 14.83 1.28 12.47
CA ALA A 115 14.61 0.25 11.46
C ALA A 115 14.42 -1.15 12.08
N ASP A 116 14.78 -1.31 13.35
CA ASP A 116 14.66 -2.54 14.15
C ASP A 116 13.21 -3.04 14.27
N ALA A 117 12.22 -2.15 14.16
CA ALA A 117 10.82 -2.52 14.21
C ALA A 117 10.36 -3.41 13.02
N TYR A 118 11.14 -3.45 11.93
CA TYR A 118 10.75 -4.09 10.68
C TYR A 118 11.45 -5.43 10.46
N THR A 119 10.72 -6.41 9.92
CA THR A 119 11.30 -7.69 9.48
C THR A 119 12.20 -7.47 8.24
N PRO A 120 13.15 -8.39 7.95
CA PRO A 120 14.05 -8.23 6.81
C PRO A 120 13.37 -8.37 5.43
N ALA A 121 12.11 -8.84 5.36
CA ALA A 121 11.52 -9.27 4.09
C ALA A 121 11.45 -8.15 3.04
N TYR A 122 11.01 -6.94 3.42
CA TYR A 122 11.00 -5.80 2.52
C TYR A 122 12.42 -5.41 2.10
N PHE A 123 13.37 -5.36 3.05
CA PHE A 123 14.73 -4.89 2.81
C PHE A 123 15.54 -5.85 1.95
N VAL A 124 15.43 -7.15 2.16
CA VAL A 124 16.08 -8.16 1.31
C VAL A 124 15.56 -8.06 -0.12
N VAL A 125 14.24 -7.97 -0.33
CA VAL A 125 13.68 -7.82 -1.68
C VAL A 125 14.15 -6.52 -2.32
N THR A 126 14.13 -5.42 -1.58
CA THR A 126 14.56 -4.10 -2.08
C THR A 126 16.05 -4.07 -2.38
N TRP A 127 16.88 -4.68 -1.55
CA TRP A 127 18.32 -4.77 -1.73
C TRP A 127 18.67 -5.61 -2.96
N VAL A 128 18.10 -6.81 -3.11
CA VAL A 128 18.37 -7.68 -4.26
C VAL A 128 17.92 -7.02 -5.57
N VAL A 129 16.69 -6.52 -5.61
CA VAL A 129 16.13 -5.94 -6.84
C VAL A 129 16.78 -4.60 -7.16
N GLY A 130 16.97 -3.74 -6.16
CA GLY A 130 17.61 -2.44 -6.35
C GLY A 130 19.09 -2.56 -6.69
N GLY A 131 19.81 -3.54 -6.12
CA GLY A 131 21.17 -3.87 -6.51
C GLY A 131 21.27 -4.35 -7.97
N ALA A 132 20.28 -5.11 -8.45
CA ALA A 132 20.20 -5.46 -9.87
C ALA A 132 19.92 -4.23 -10.77
N LEU A 133 19.11 -3.27 -10.30
CA LEU A 133 18.81 -2.04 -11.03
C LEU A 133 20.02 -1.07 -11.06
N HIS A 134 20.85 -1.06 -10.02
CA HIS A 134 22.10 -0.29 -9.98
C HIS A 134 23.10 -0.72 -11.06
N LEU A 135 22.99 -1.95 -11.60
CA LEU A 135 23.81 -2.39 -12.74
C LEU A 135 23.49 -1.64 -14.05
N VAL A 136 22.39 -0.89 -14.10
CA VAL A 136 22.03 -0.06 -15.25
C VAL A 136 22.89 1.20 -15.25
N PRO A 137 23.59 1.53 -16.36
CA PRO A 137 24.41 2.73 -16.44
C PRO A 137 23.63 4.01 -16.07
N GLY A 138 24.19 4.81 -15.16
CA GLY A 138 23.60 6.07 -14.71
C GLY A 138 22.59 5.94 -13.57
N VAL A 139 22.37 4.75 -13.01
CA VAL A 139 21.55 4.53 -11.81
C VAL A 139 22.49 4.30 -10.62
N ASP A 140 22.54 5.23 -9.67
CA ASP A 140 23.27 5.01 -8.41
C ASP A 140 22.54 4.01 -7.50
N GLN A 141 23.18 3.60 -6.41
CA GLN A 141 22.66 2.57 -5.51
C GLN A 141 21.33 2.99 -4.85
N LEU A 142 21.22 4.26 -4.40
CA LEU A 142 20.02 4.76 -3.76
C LEU A 142 18.88 4.88 -4.78
N ALA A 143 19.15 5.42 -5.98
CA ALA A 143 18.18 5.42 -7.07
C ALA A 143 17.73 4.00 -7.44
N GLY A 144 18.64 3.04 -7.47
CA GLY A 144 18.34 1.62 -7.68
C GLY A 144 17.33 1.09 -6.64
N TRP A 145 17.53 1.39 -5.36
CA TRP A 145 16.58 1.03 -4.30
C TRP A 145 15.24 1.76 -4.44
N ARG A 146 15.23 3.06 -4.77
CA ARG A 146 13.99 3.82 -4.98
C ARG A 146 13.17 3.28 -6.15
N LEU A 147 13.83 2.86 -7.24
CA LEU A 147 13.17 2.29 -8.42
C LEU A 147 12.42 0.98 -8.14
N THR A 148 12.73 0.29 -7.04
CA THR A 148 11.92 -0.86 -6.59
C THR A 148 10.47 -0.46 -6.26
N GLY A 149 10.25 0.79 -5.83
CA GLY A 149 8.92 1.37 -5.64
C GLY A 149 8.10 1.39 -6.94
N ALA A 150 8.71 1.74 -8.07
CA ALA A 150 8.04 1.71 -9.38
C ALA A 150 7.58 0.29 -9.77
N LEU A 151 8.37 -0.73 -9.41
CA LEU A 151 8.02 -2.14 -9.63
C LEU A 151 6.85 -2.57 -8.74
N TRP A 152 6.85 -2.16 -7.46
CA TRP A 152 5.70 -2.38 -6.56
C TRP A 152 4.43 -1.69 -7.05
N LEU A 153 4.54 -0.48 -7.60
CA LEU A 153 3.41 0.24 -8.18
C LEU A 153 2.85 -0.50 -9.40
N ALA A 154 3.73 -0.93 -10.32
CA ALA A 154 3.33 -1.71 -11.49
C ALA A 154 2.63 -3.02 -11.09
N ALA A 155 3.18 -3.75 -10.13
CA ALA A 155 2.57 -4.97 -9.60
C ALA A 155 1.21 -4.69 -8.95
N THR A 156 1.09 -3.59 -8.20
CA THR A 156 -0.18 -3.11 -7.63
C THR A 156 -1.21 -2.85 -8.72
N MET A 157 -0.83 -2.21 -9.84
CA MET A 157 -1.73 -1.93 -10.95
C MET A 157 -2.27 -3.21 -11.61
N VAL A 158 -1.42 -4.23 -11.75
CA VAL A 158 -1.85 -5.54 -12.26
C VAL A 158 -2.89 -6.16 -11.31
N LEU A 159 -2.62 -6.17 -10.01
CA LEU A 159 -3.55 -6.76 -9.03
C LEU A 159 -4.86 -5.97 -8.91
N LEU A 160 -4.82 -4.64 -8.94
CA LEU A 160 -6.03 -3.81 -8.98
C LEU A 160 -6.84 -4.07 -10.24
N PHE A 161 -6.19 -4.19 -11.41
CA PHE A 161 -6.88 -4.59 -12.64
C PHE A 161 -7.57 -5.95 -12.48
N LEU A 162 -6.86 -6.97 -11.97
CA LEU A 162 -7.43 -8.30 -11.76
C LEU A 162 -8.60 -8.29 -10.77
N LEU A 163 -8.47 -7.53 -9.67
CA LEU A 163 -9.53 -7.31 -8.69
C LEU A 163 -10.75 -6.62 -9.34
N PHE A 164 -10.55 -5.54 -10.09
CA PHE A 164 -11.62 -4.80 -10.74
C PHE A 164 -12.34 -5.63 -11.80
N ARG A 165 -11.59 -6.42 -12.58
CA ARG A 165 -12.16 -7.42 -13.50
C ARG A 165 -13.01 -8.45 -12.75
N LYS A 166 -12.61 -8.87 -11.55
CA LYS A 166 -13.39 -9.79 -10.70
C LYS A 166 -14.75 -9.21 -10.32
N PHE A 167 -14.87 -7.89 -10.22
CA PHE A 167 -16.11 -7.18 -9.94
C PHE A 167 -16.78 -6.60 -11.20
N SER A 168 -16.33 -7.01 -12.39
CA SER A 168 -16.86 -6.57 -13.69
C SER A 168 -16.83 -5.04 -13.86
N VAL A 169 -15.82 -4.39 -13.29
CA VAL A 169 -15.59 -2.95 -13.49
C VAL A 169 -15.20 -2.70 -14.95
N PRO A 170 -15.79 -1.68 -15.61
CA PRO A 170 -15.43 -1.32 -16.98
C PRO A 170 -13.95 -0.93 -17.10
N ALA A 171 -13.33 -1.27 -18.24
CA ALA A 171 -11.94 -0.95 -18.52
C ALA A 171 -11.61 0.56 -18.39
N PRO A 172 -12.42 1.49 -18.93
CA PRO A 172 -12.13 2.92 -18.80
C PRO A 172 -12.13 3.42 -17.34
N VAL A 173 -13.03 2.89 -16.50
CA VAL A 173 -13.08 3.20 -15.06
C VAL A 173 -11.83 2.66 -14.36
N THR A 174 -11.37 1.48 -14.75
CA THR A 174 -10.13 0.89 -14.21
C THR A 174 -8.92 1.76 -14.54
N VAL A 175 -8.84 2.27 -15.77
CA VAL A 175 -7.77 3.20 -16.18
C VAL A 175 -7.87 4.49 -15.39
N ALA A 176 -9.04 5.11 -15.32
CA ALA A 176 -9.25 6.39 -14.63
C ALA A 176 -8.83 6.32 -13.14
N LEU A 177 -9.25 5.28 -12.43
CA LEU A 177 -8.93 5.10 -11.01
C LEU A 177 -7.46 4.69 -10.80
N GLY A 178 -6.88 3.89 -11.69
CA GLY A 178 -5.46 3.54 -11.65
C GLY A 178 -4.58 4.78 -11.84
N LEU A 179 -4.90 5.64 -12.82
CA LEU A 179 -4.24 6.92 -13.03
C LEU A 179 -4.37 7.83 -11.81
N ALA A 180 -5.59 8.01 -11.28
CA ALA A 180 -5.84 8.84 -10.11
C ALA A 180 -5.05 8.39 -8.87
N PHE A 181 -4.88 7.08 -8.67
CA PHE A 181 -4.04 6.54 -7.61
C PHE A 181 -2.55 6.83 -7.85
N MET A 182 -2.04 6.57 -9.06
CA MET A 182 -0.61 6.74 -9.38
C MET A 182 -0.12 8.18 -9.17
N VAL A 183 -0.96 9.18 -9.47
CA VAL A 183 -0.60 10.60 -9.35
C VAL A 183 -0.90 11.19 -7.98
N SER A 184 -1.32 10.37 -7.02
CA SER A 184 -1.64 10.83 -5.68
C SER A 184 -0.39 11.19 -4.88
N PRO A 185 -0.47 12.15 -3.93
CA PRO A 185 0.64 12.45 -3.03
C PRO A 185 1.14 11.21 -2.29
N PHE A 186 0.23 10.34 -1.85
CA PHE A 186 0.58 9.06 -1.23
C PHE A 186 1.47 8.22 -2.15
N ALA A 187 1.07 8.06 -3.41
CA ALA A 187 1.81 7.25 -4.37
C ALA A 187 3.19 7.86 -4.68
N TRP A 188 3.28 9.19 -4.79
CA TRP A 188 4.55 9.87 -5.00
C TRP A 188 5.53 9.59 -3.84
N TRP A 189 5.12 9.84 -2.59
CA TRP A 189 5.97 9.57 -1.42
C TRP A 189 6.32 8.09 -1.23
N THR A 190 5.43 7.19 -1.64
CA THR A 190 5.56 5.76 -1.34
C THR A 190 6.32 4.99 -2.41
N TYR A 191 6.19 5.38 -3.69
CA TYR A 191 6.71 4.60 -4.82
C TYR A 191 7.89 5.26 -5.54
N THR A 192 8.23 6.50 -5.20
CA THR A 192 9.40 7.21 -5.77
C THR A 192 10.57 7.35 -4.78
N TYR A 193 10.35 6.98 -3.52
CA TYR A 193 11.37 6.87 -2.47
C TYR A 193 11.42 5.43 -1.96
N VAL A 194 12.47 5.08 -1.20
CA VAL A 194 12.48 3.81 -0.48
C VAL A 194 11.43 3.88 0.62
N SER A 195 10.43 3.00 0.59
CA SER A 195 9.36 2.99 1.58
C SER A 195 8.78 1.60 1.81
N THR A 196 8.73 1.20 3.08
CA THR A 196 8.04 -0.02 3.50
C THR A 196 6.52 0.01 3.23
N ASP A 197 5.94 1.18 2.92
CA ASP A 197 4.54 1.30 2.50
C ASP A 197 4.27 0.83 1.07
N ALA A 198 5.28 0.74 0.21
CA ALA A 198 5.14 0.34 -1.19
C ALA A 198 4.39 -1.00 -1.40
N PRO A 199 4.71 -2.10 -0.67
CA PRO A 199 3.98 -3.36 -0.79
C PRO A 199 2.54 -3.33 -0.21
N SER A 200 2.14 -2.31 0.55
CA SER A 200 0.89 -2.34 1.31
C SER A 200 -0.36 -2.42 0.42
N VAL A 201 -0.42 -1.62 -0.65
CA VAL A 201 -1.55 -1.63 -1.59
C VAL A 201 -1.53 -2.90 -2.46
N PHE A 202 -0.34 -3.42 -2.78
CA PHE A 202 -0.18 -4.71 -3.45
C PHE A 202 -0.83 -5.83 -2.61
N PHE A 203 -0.48 -5.94 -1.32
CA PHE A 203 -1.06 -6.96 -0.44
C PHE A 203 -2.55 -6.74 -0.19
N ALA A 204 -3.01 -5.50 -0.08
CA ALA A 204 -4.43 -5.18 0.01
C ALA A 204 -5.22 -5.72 -1.20
N ALA A 205 -4.73 -5.46 -2.42
CA ALA A 205 -5.35 -5.93 -3.65
C ALA A 205 -5.27 -7.45 -3.78
N LEU A 206 -4.12 -8.05 -3.45
CA LEU A 206 -3.89 -9.50 -3.49
C LEU A 206 -4.84 -10.23 -2.54
N LEU A 207 -4.86 -9.83 -1.26
CA LEU A 207 -5.69 -10.46 -0.23
C LEU A 207 -7.16 -10.34 -0.56
N LEU A 208 -7.62 -9.16 -1.00
CA LEU A 208 -9.02 -8.96 -1.37
C LEU A 208 -9.40 -9.78 -2.61
N LEU A 209 -8.50 -9.92 -3.59
CA LEU A 209 -8.68 -10.79 -4.75
C LEU A 209 -8.77 -12.26 -4.34
N LEU A 210 -7.84 -12.75 -3.52
CA LEU A 210 -7.82 -14.13 -3.02
C LEU A 210 -9.05 -14.44 -2.18
N ALA A 211 -9.42 -13.57 -1.24
CA ALA A 211 -10.63 -13.69 -0.45
C ALA A 211 -11.89 -13.70 -1.32
N THR A 212 -11.93 -12.87 -2.38
CA THR A 212 -13.05 -12.87 -3.34
C THR A 212 -13.12 -14.16 -4.16
N ARG A 213 -11.97 -14.69 -4.61
CA ARG A 213 -11.91 -15.99 -5.30
C ARG A 213 -12.38 -17.11 -4.39
N PHE A 214 -11.89 -17.12 -3.14
CA PHE A 214 -12.30 -18.09 -2.14
C PHE A 214 -13.81 -17.98 -1.84
N ALA A 215 -14.34 -16.79 -1.57
CA ALA A 215 -15.77 -16.55 -1.31
C ALA A 215 -16.70 -16.93 -2.50
N ARG A 216 -16.15 -16.99 -3.71
CA ARG A 216 -16.87 -17.42 -4.92
C ARG A 216 -16.64 -18.88 -5.30
N GLY A 217 -15.81 -19.61 -4.55
CA GLY A 217 -15.54 -21.03 -4.83
C GLY A 217 -14.44 -21.31 -5.85
N GLU A 218 -13.69 -20.29 -6.26
CA GLU A 218 -12.76 -20.37 -7.39
C GLU A 218 -11.29 -20.49 -6.95
N GLY A 219 -11.05 -20.75 -5.66
CA GLY A 219 -9.72 -20.85 -5.10
C GLY A 219 -9.72 -21.45 -3.70
N SER A 220 -8.54 -21.88 -3.28
CA SER A 220 -8.28 -22.40 -1.93
C SER A 220 -8.17 -21.27 -0.91
N GLY A 221 -8.76 -21.47 0.28
CA GLY A 221 -8.62 -20.55 1.40
C GLY A 221 -7.21 -20.52 1.99
N TRP A 222 -6.40 -21.56 1.76
CA TRP A 222 -5.03 -21.62 2.25
C TRP A 222 -4.12 -20.55 1.65
N TRP A 223 -4.38 -20.12 0.42
CA TRP A 223 -3.69 -18.96 -0.17
C TRP A 223 -3.99 -17.66 0.59
N VAL A 224 -5.21 -17.52 1.11
CA VAL A 224 -5.58 -16.37 1.95
C VAL A 224 -4.75 -16.40 3.24
N VAL A 225 -4.71 -17.55 3.92
CA VAL A 225 -3.95 -17.72 5.17
C VAL A 225 -2.45 -17.46 4.98
N GLY A 226 -1.83 -18.11 4.00
CA GLY A 226 -0.39 -17.95 3.74
C GLY A 226 -0.01 -16.52 3.35
N MET A 227 -0.81 -15.88 2.49
CA MET A 227 -0.55 -14.49 2.10
C MET A 227 -0.87 -13.49 3.22
N SER A 228 -1.75 -13.80 4.18
CA SER A 228 -1.97 -12.97 5.35
C SER A 228 -0.75 -12.91 6.26
N ALA A 229 -0.07 -14.05 6.49
CA ALA A 229 1.21 -14.07 7.19
C ALA A 229 2.27 -13.27 6.42
N ALA A 230 2.43 -13.54 5.12
CA ALA A 230 3.41 -12.84 4.28
C ALA A 230 3.20 -11.32 4.28
N ALA A 231 1.96 -10.84 4.16
CA ALA A 231 1.65 -9.42 4.16
C ALA A 231 2.13 -8.73 5.45
N VAL A 232 1.88 -9.35 6.62
CA VAL A 232 2.29 -8.81 7.93
C VAL A 232 3.80 -8.83 8.10
N VAL A 233 4.47 -9.87 7.58
CA VAL A 233 5.95 -9.93 7.57
C VAL A 233 6.53 -8.75 6.78
N PHE A 234 5.97 -8.40 5.62
CA PHE A 234 6.44 -7.22 4.87
C PHE A 234 6.22 -5.90 5.63
N LYS A 235 5.09 -5.76 6.32
CA LYS A 235 4.81 -4.62 7.20
C LYS A 235 3.67 -4.93 8.15
N VAL A 236 3.87 -4.65 9.44
CA VAL A 236 2.86 -4.93 10.48
C VAL A 236 1.51 -4.28 10.19
N THR A 237 1.49 -3.08 9.60
CA THR A 237 0.24 -2.37 9.27
C THR A 237 -0.62 -3.13 8.26
N ASN A 238 -0.05 -4.03 7.46
CA ASN A 238 -0.82 -4.90 6.56
C ASN A 238 -1.79 -5.85 7.28
N ILE A 239 -1.70 -5.98 8.61
CA ILE A 239 -2.74 -6.63 9.42
C ILE A 239 -4.12 -5.99 9.18
N LEU A 240 -4.19 -4.70 8.83
CA LEU A 240 -5.44 -4.04 8.49
C LEU A 240 -6.09 -4.63 7.23
N ALA A 241 -5.31 -4.98 6.19
CA ALA A 241 -5.83 -5.69 5.02
C ALA A 241 -6.35 -7.09 5.41
N VAL A 242 -5.65 -7.78 6.31
CA VAL A 242 -6.06 -9.09 6.84
C VAL A 242 -7.38 -8.98 7.61
N CYS A 243 -7.52 -8.00 8.51
CA CYS A 243 -8.76 -7.74 9.23
C CYS A 243 -9.92 -7.39 8.27
N LEU A 244 -9.65 -6.60 7.22
CA LEU A 244 -10.65 -6.25 6.22
C LEU A 244 -11.17 -7.50 5.49
N ILE A 245 -10.29 -8.39 5.02
CA ILE A 245 -10.73 -9.59 4.32
C ILE A 245 -11.42 -10.58 5.26
N ALA A 246 -11.01 -10.66 6.53
CA ALA A 246 -11.67 -11.47 7.53
C ALA A 246 -13.10 -10.98 7.75
N LEU A 247 -13.29 -9.66 7.91
CA LEU A 247 -14.61 -9.05 8.04
C LEU A 247 -15.46 -9.26 6.78
N TYR A 248 -14.86 -9.15 5.59
CA TYR A 248 -15.52 -9.47 4.32
C TYR A 248 -16.02 -10.93 4.28
N LEU A 249 -15.18 -11.89 4.65
CA LEU A 249 -15.55 -13.31 4.68
C LEU A 249 -16.63 -13.60 5.72
N VAL A 250 -16.57 -12.98 6.90
CA VAL A 250 -17.65 -13.05 7.90
C VAL A 250 -18.96 -12.52 7.33
N PHE A 251 -18.95 -11.37 6.64
CA PHE A 251 -20.17 -10.88 6.01
C PHE A 251 -20.66 -11.76 4.86
N VAL A 252 -19.76 -12.40 4.10
CA VAL A 252 -20.17 -13.39 3.09
C VAL A 252 -20.93 -14.53 3.76
N TRP A 253 -20.39 -15.07 4.86
CA TRP A 253 -21.02 -16.13 5.62
C TRP A 253 -22.37 -15.71 6.22
N LEU A 254 -22.44 -14.54 6.88
CA LEU A 254 -23.71 -13.99 7.42
C LEU A 254 -24.76 -13.78 6.32
N TRP A 255 -24.33 -13.35 5.13
CA TRP A 255 -25.23 -13.15 3.99
C TRP A 255 -25.73 -14.46 3.40
N GLU A 256 -24.92 -15.52 3.45
CA GLU A 256 -25.31 -16.88 3.08
C GLU A 256 -26.33 -17.44 4.06
N LEU A 257 -26.05 -17.36 5.37
CA LEU A 257 -26.95 -17.81 6.43
C LEU A 257 -28.34 -17.18 6.33
N ARG A 258 -28.42 -15.89 6.03
CA ARG A 258 -29.71 -15.19 5.87
C ARG A 258 -30.50 -15.65 4.64
N ARG A 259 -29.85 -16.18 3.60
CA ARG A 259 -30.50 -16.58 2.34
C ARG A 259 -30.99 -18.02 2.37
N THR A 260 -30.29 -18.89 3.06
CA THR A 260 -30.76 -20.25 3.33
C THR A 260 -31.81 -20.18 4.44
N ARG A 261 -33.08 -20.31 4.05
CA ARG A 261 -34.15 -20.58 5.02
C ARG A 261 -33.75 -21.84 5.81
N TRP A 262 -33.88 -21.78 7.12
CA TRP A 262 -33.49 -22.83 8.10
C TRP A 262 -34.17 -24.19 7.90
N THR A 263 -34.93 -24.39 6.82
CA THR A 263 -35.75 -25.57 6.55
C THR A 263 -34.95 -26.80 6.11
N GLU A 264 -33.65 -26.69 5.79
CA GLU A 264 -32.80 -27.82 5.32
C GLU A 264 -31.50 -28.00 6.13
N GLY A 265 -31.42 -27.46 7.35
CA GLY A 265 -30.26 -27.60 8.24
C GLY A 265 -29.05 -26.73 7.89
N TRP A 266 -27.90 -26.97 8.54
CA TRP A 266 -26.68 -26.11 8.51
C TRP A 266 -25.91 -26.11 7.17
N ARG A 267 -26.45 -26.73 6.11
CA ARG A 267 -25.82 -26.84 4.78
C ARG A 267 -26.35 -25.76 3.84
N THR A 268 -25.55 -24.71 3.64
CA THR A 268 -25.90 -23.64 2.71
C THR A 268 -25.70 -24.07 1.25
N HIS A 269 -26.78 -24.47 0.57
CA HIS A 269 -26.75 -24.85 -0.85
C HIS A 269 -26.64 -23.62 -1.75
N ARG A 270 -25.45 -23.30 -2.24
CA ARG A 270 -25.32 -22.56 -3.51
C ARG A 270 -25.24 -23.59 -4.65
N PRO A 271 -25.97 -23.42 -5.76
CA PRO A 271 -25.99 -24.35 -6.91
C PRO A 271 -24.65 -24.50 -7.69
N GLY A 272 -23.51 -24.15 -7.10
CA GLY A 272 -22.16 -24.39 -7.63
C GLY A 272 -21.09 -24.61 -6.54
N LEU A 273 -21.49 -24.77 -5.27
CA LEU A 273 -20.59 -24.95 -4.12
C LEU A 273 -21.11 -26.07 -3.18
N VAL A 274 -21.74 -27.09 -3.76
CA VAL A 274 -22.49 -28.16 -3.06
C VAL A 274 -21.65 -28.89 -2.00
N GLU A 275 -20.32 -28.88 -2.10
CA GLU A 275 -19.40 -29.53 -1.17
C GLU A 275 -18.87 -28.64 -0.03
N ARG A 276 -19.12 -27.32 -0.03
CA ARG A 276 -18.53 -26.45 1.01
C ARG A 276 -19.39 -26.42 2.27
N ARG A 277 -18.83 -26.94 3.37
CA ARG A 277 -19.36 -26.70 4.72
C ARG A 277 -19.42 -25.18 4.95
N SER A 278 -20.58 -24.67 5.35
CA SER A 278 -20.82 -23.24 5.63
C SER A 278 -19.78 -22.63 6.58
N LEU A 279 -19.27 -23.42 7.53
CA LEU A 279 -18.24 -23.03 8.51
C LEU A 279 -16.83 -22.85 7.92
N GLY A 280 -16.57 -23.31 6.69
CA GLY A 280 -15.26 -23.14 6.07
C GLY A 280 -14.89 -21.67 5.80
N VAL A 281 -15.87 -20.82 5.54
CA VAL A 281 -15.66 -19.38 5.31
C VAL A 281 -15.20 -18.64 6.56
N PRO A 282 -15.94 -18.70 7.70
CA PRO A 282 -15.48 -18.06 8.93
C PRO A 282 -14.21 -18.70 9.49
N LEU A 283 -13.99 -20.01 9.30
CA LEU A 283 -12.74 -20.65 9.69
C LEU A 283 -11.53 -20.03 8.98
N ILE A 284 -11.60 -19.85 7.65
CA ILE A 284 -10.51 -19.21 6.90
C ILE A 284 -10.32 -17.75 7.33
N ALA A 285 -11.39 -17.03 7.65
CA ALA A 285 -11.27 -15.68 8.21
C ALA A 285 -10.48 -15.66 9.52
N VAL A 286 -10.78 -16.57 10.44
CA VAL A 286 -10.07 -16.72 11.73
C VAL A 286 -8.62 -17.13 11.50
N LEU A 287 -8.38 -18.15 10.66
CA LEU A 287 -7.02 -18.63 10.38
C LEU A 287 -6.16 -17.57 9.70
N ALA A 288 -6.72 -16.72 8.84
CA ALA A 288 -5.99 -15.62 8.21
C ALA A 288 -5.51 -14.58 9.24
N VAL A 289 -6.40 -14.16 10.15
CA VAL A 289 -6.03 -13.25 11.26
C VAL A 289 -5.02 -13.91 12.18
N ALA A 290 -5.25 -15.17 12.57
CA ALA A 290 -4.35 -15.91 13.44
C ALA A 290 -2.95 -16.06 12.82
N ALA A 291 -2.85 -16.32 11.52
CA ALA A 291 -1.57 -16.42 10.82
C ALA A 291 -0.83 -15.06 10.77
N GLY A 292 -1.55 -13.97 10.51
CA GLY A 292 -0.98 -12.61 10.56
C GLY A 292 -0.50 -12.22 11.97
N VAL A 293 -1.31 -12.47 12.99
CA VAL A 293 -0.96 -12.21 14.39
C VAL A 293 0.22 -13.09 14.82
N ALA A 294 0.21 -14.38 14.48
CA ALA A 294 1.32 -15.29 14.80
C ALA A 294 2.63 -14.82 14.16
N ALA A 295 2.60 -14.40 12.89
CA ALA A 295 3.79 -13.85 12.22
C ALA A 295 4.34 -12.63 12.96
N GLN A 296 3.47 -11.70 13.37
CA GLN A 296 3.89 -10.54 14.16
C GLN A 296 4.41 -10.92 15.54
N LEU A 297 3.76 -11.85 16.24
CA LEU A 297 4.20 -12.29 17.57
C LEU A 297 5.57 -12.97 17.50
N VAL A 298 5.80 -13.83 16.50
CA VAL A 298 7.11 -14.44 16.25
C VAL A 298 8.16 -13.36 16.01
N TRP A 299 7.87 -12.36 15.17
CA TRP A 299 8.79 -11.25 14.95
C TRP A 299 9.08 -10.46 16.23
N LEU A 300 8.07 -10.15 17.04
CA LEU A 300 8.27 -9.45 18.32
C LEU A 300 9.15 -10.25 19.29
N GLN A 301 9.06 -11.59 19.29
CA GLN A 301 9.97 -12.42 20.10
C GLN A 301 11.40 -12.38 19.57
N ILE A 302 11.59 -12.44 18.24
CA ILE A 302 12.91 -12.31 17.61
C ILE A 302 13.50 -10.93 17.93
N HIS A 303 12.75 -9.86 17.66
CA HIS A 303 13.12 -8.47 17.90
C HIS A 303 13.54 -8.22 19.36
N LYS A 304 12.78 -8.77 20.31
CA LYS A 304 13.14 -8.72 21.74
C LYS A 304 14.40 -9.52 22.06
N ALA A 305 14.58 -10.71 21.47
CA ALA A 305 15.70 -11.59 21.74
C ALA A 305 17.04 -11.04 21.22
N ILE A 306 17.00 -10.22 20.16
CA ILE A 306 18.19 -9.64 19.52
C ILE A 306 18.45 -8.18 19.95
N ALA A 307 17.72 -7.65 20.92
CA ALA A 307 17.85 -6.26 21.36
C ALA A 307 19.21 -6.00 22.05
N VAL A 308 19.90 -4.95 21.63
CA VAL A 308 21.22 -4.53 22.17
C VAL A 308 21.13 -3.25 23.02
N GLY A 309 19.98 -2.59 23.03
CA GLY A 309 19.74 -1.39 23.82
C GLY A 309 18.28 -0.93 23.78
N PRO A 310 17.98 0.26 24.35
CA PRO A 310 16.64 0.83 24.28
C PRO A 310 16.37 1.38 22.89
N SER A 311 15.12 1.25 22.44
CA SER A 311 14.63 1.72 21.15
C SER A 311 14.84 3.22 20.94
N ALA A 312 14.88 3.63 19.66
CA ALA A 312 14.98 5.03 19.30
C ALA A 312 13.76 5.82 19.81
N ASN A 313 13.99 6.85 20.63
CA ASN A 313 12.93 7.72 21.12
C ASN A 313 12.62 8.79 20.06
N GLN A 314 11.46 8.68 19.43
CA GLN A 314 11.03 9.63 18.41
C GLN A 314 10.45 10.94 18.97
N GLY A 315 10.22 11.04 20.29
CA GLY A 315 9.69 12.24 20.93
C GLY A 315 8.23 12.57 20.58
N LEU A 316 7.52 11.66 19.91
CA LEU A 316 6.13 11.83 19.46
C LEU A 316 5.09 11.14 20.37
N GLY A 317 5.56 10.43 21.40
CA GLY A 317 4.70 9.64 22.29
C GLY A 317 3.96 10.50 23.32
N GLY A 318 2.66 10.25 23.46
CA GLY A 318 1.79 10.85 24.47
C GLY A 318 0.69 9.89 24.93
N PRO A 319 -0.18 10.32 25.86
CA PRO A 319 -1.31 9.50 26.32
C PRO A 319 -2.40 9.43 25.25
N LEU A 320 -3.03 8.25 25.11
CA LEU A 320 -4.20 8.07 24.25
C LEU A 320 -5.46 8.65 24.91
N ALA A 321 -5.87 9.84 24.50
CA ALA A 321 -7.11 10.47 24.97
C ALA A 321 -8.31 10.13 24.06
N LEU A 322 -9.53 10.32 24.58
CA LEU A 322 -10.77 10.10 23.80
C LEU A 322 -10.85 11.00 22.55
N LYS A 323 -10.35 12.24 22.65
CA LYS A 323 -10.25 13.17 21.51
C LYS A 323 -9.38 12.58 20.40
N GLU A 324 -8.27 11.95 20.75
CA GLU A 324 -7.37 11.32 19.79
C GLU A 324 -8.04 10.15 19.09
N LEU A 325 -8.75 9.29 19.84
CA LEU A 325 -9.57 8.23 19.24
C LEU A 325 -10.65 8.77 18.30
N ALA A 326 -11.29 9.88 18.64
CA ALA A 326 -12.27 10.53 17.78
C ALA A 326 -11.64 11.08 16.49
N ASN A 327 -10.46 11.69 16.58
CA ASN A 327 -9.69 12.15 15.41
C ASN A 327 -9.33 10.97 14.48
N GLN A 328 -9.09 9.79 15.04
CA GLN A 328 -8.78 8.59 14.26
C GLN A 328 -9.97 8.05 13.45
N LEU A 329 -11.23 8.30 13.84
CA LEU A 329 -12.42 7.80 13.13
C LEU A 329 -12.50 8.27 11.67
N ILE A 330 -11.93 9.42 11.37
CA ILE A 330 -11.92 10.03 10.04
C ILE A 330 -10.50 10.17 9.49
N ASN A 331 -9.51 9.46 10.03
CA ASN A 331 -8.12 9.65 9.61
C ASN A 331 -7.83 8.99 8.24
N PHE A 332 -8.17 7.71 8.09
CA PHE A 332 -7.78 6.95 6.90
C PHE A 332 -8.61 7.30 5.66
N LEU A 333 -9.95 7.30 5.76
CA LEU A 333 -10.80 7.46 4.58
C LEU A 333 -10.52 8.73 3.75
N PRO A 334 -10.47 9.93 4.35
CA PRO A 334 -10.15 11.14 3.60
C PRO A 334 -8.65 11.32 3.35
N GLY A 335 -7.79 10.82 4.24
CA GLY A 335 -6.38 11.22 4.27
C GLY A 335 -5.42 10.24 3.62
N THR A 336 -5.77 8.96 3.45
CA THR A 336 -4.78 7.98 2.99
C THR A 336 -4.30 8.26 1.56
N LEU A 337 -5.21 8.55 0.62
CA LEU A 337 -4.84 8.78 -0.78
C LEU A 337 -4.14 10.14 -0.97
N THR A 338 -4.53 11.14 -0.20
CA THR A 338 -3.95 12.48 -0.22
C THR A 338 -2.78 12.64 0.76
N SER A 339 -2.33 11.54 1.38
CA SER A 339 -1.35 11.60 2.46
C SER A 339 -0.09 12.29 1.97
N ASN A 340 0.20 13.42 2.59
CA ASN A 340 1.39 14.23 2.36
C ASN A 340 2.12 14.38 3.71
N VAL A 341 3.37 14.82 3.67
CA VAL A 341 4.15 15.05 4.88
C VAL A 341 3.56 16.25 5.62
N TRP A 342 3.01 16.01 6.80
CA TRP A 342 2.61 17.05 7.75
C TRP A 342 3.48 16.92 8.98
N ILE A 343 4.48 17.79 9.10
CA ILE A 343 5.38 17.84 10.24
C ILE A 343 4.84 18.87 11.23
N THR A 344 4.83 18.52 12.51
CA THR A 344 4.46 19.40 13.61
C THR A 344 5.31 20.68 13.54
N GLY A 345 4.69 21.83 13.24
CA GLY A 345 5.37 23.13 13.18
C GLY A 345 5.25 23.89 11.85
N GLY A 346 4.70 23.31 10.78
CA GLY A 346 4.34 24.07 9.57
C GLY A 346 4.10 23.25 8.31
N SER A 347 3.34 23.81 7.35
CA SER A 347 3.07 23.23 6.03
C SER A 347 4.21 23.43 5.01
N GLY A 348 5.26 24.19 5.37
CA GLY A 348 6.40 24.47 4.51
C GLY A 348 7.30 23.26 4.19
N TYR A 349 7.01 22.12 4.81
CA TYR A 349 7.80 20.89 4.70
C TYR A 349 7.07 19.74 3.97
N ALA A 350 5.90 20.02 3.40
CA ALA A 350 5.15 19.06 2.60
C ALA A 350 5.59 19.11 1.14
N LEU A 351 5.18 18.13 0.32
CA LEU A 351 5.19 18.31 -1.13
C LEU A 351 4.40 19.60 -1.44
N PRO A 352 4.98 20.61 -2.13
CA PRO A 352 4.38 21.93 -2.27
C PRO A 352 3.27 21.96 -3.34
N ILE A 353 2.31 21.06 -3.18
CA ILE A 353 1.09 21.00 -3.97
C ILE A 353 -0.07 21.58 -3.17
N TYR A 354 -0.89 22.39 -3.83
CA TYR A 354 -2.06 22.97 -3.19
C TYR A 354 -3.11 21.91 -2.82
N ASN A 355 -3.67 22.02 -1.61
CA ASN A 355 -4.68 21.09 -1.10
C ASN A 355 -5.88 20.93 -2.05
N TRP A 356 -6.38 22.02 -2.63
CA TRP A 356 -7.51 22.00 -3.56
C TRP A 356 -7.25 21.12 -4.80
N ALA A 357 -5.98 20.93 -5.20
CA ALA A 357 -5.61 20.11 -6.34
C ALA A 357 -5.65 18.62 -6.00
N VAL A 358 -5.46 18.23 -4.73
CA VAL A 358 -5.42 16.82 -4.29
C VAL A 358 -6.68 16.36 -3.58
N GLU A 359 -7.44 17.28 -2.97
CA GLU A 359 -8.71 17.00 -2.29
C GLU A 359 -9.74 16.21 -3.11
N PRO A 360 -9.87 16.38 -4.45
CA PRO A 360 -10.77 15.55 -5.25
C PRO A 360 -10.48 14.04 -5.15
N LEU A 361 -9.23 13.63 -4.90
CA LEU A 361 -8.88 12.22 -4.63
C LEU A 361 -9.51 11.73 -3.31
N SER A 362 -9.52 12.56 -2.29
CA SER A 362 -10.16 12.28 -1.00
C SER A 362 -11.67 12.09 -1.19
N TRP A 363 -12.31 13.04 -1.89
CA TRP A 363 -13.74 12.99 -2.18
C TRP A 363 -14.14 11.80 -3.04
N LEU A 364 -13.28 11.34 -3.94
CA LEU A 364 -13.48 10.12 -4.70
C LEU A 364 -13.59 8.88 -3.78
N CYS A 365 -12.72 8.78 -2.76
CA CYS A 365 -12.78 7.71 -1.77
C CYS A 365 -13.99 7.85 -0.84
N ILE A 366 -14.23 9.04 -0.28
CA ILE A 366 -15.36 9.32 0.61
C ILE A 366 -16.69 9.04 -0.10
N GLY A 367 -16.92 9.70 -1.23
CA GLY A 367 -18.13 9.53 -2.04
C GLY A 367 -18.28 8.10 -2.56
N GLY A 368 -17.17 7.44 -2.88
CA GLY A 368 -17.13 6.03 -3.24
C GLY A 368 -17.65 5.12 -2.13
N VAL A 369 -17.06 5.20 -0.93
CA VAL A 369 -17.42 4.36 0.23
C VAL A 369 -18.87 4.64 0.67
N LEU A 370 -19.23 5.90 0.88
CA LEU A 370 -20.58 6.29 1.31
C LEU A 370 -21.62 5.91 0.24
N GLY A 371 -21.37 6.24 -1.03
CA GLY A 371 -22.28 5.90 -2.12
C GLY A 371 -22.46 4.39 -2.28
N ALA A 372 -21.40 3.60 -2.09
CA ALA A 372 -21.46 2.15 -2.19
C ALA A 372 -22.27 1.57 -1.04
N PHE A 373 -22.05 2.07 0.19
CA PHE A 373 -22.78 1.66 1.39
C PHE A 373 -24.29 1.90 1.23
N TRP A 374 -24.70 3.12 0.88
CA TRP A 374 -26.11 3.44 0.64
C TRP A 374 -26.72 2.62 -0.50
N SER A 375 -25.97 2.41 -1.60
CA SER A 375 -26.44 1.58 -2.71
C SER A 375 -26.61 0.10 -2.32
N ALA A 376 -25.74 -0.42 -1.45
CA ALA A 376 -25.81 -1.78 -0.95
C ALA A 376 -27.03 -2.00 -0.04
N LEU A 377 -27.31 -1.04 0.84
CA LEU A 377 -28.52 -1.04 1.67
C LEU A 377 -29.79 -1.04 0.84
N ALA A 378 -29.85 -0.17 -0.18
CA ALA A 378 -31.05 -0.02 -1.01
C ALA A 378 -31.32 -1.21 -1.94
N ARG A 379 -30.28 -1.84 -2.53
CA ARG A 379 -30.44 -2.77 -3.67
C ARG A 379 -30.03 -4.22 -3.39
N ARG A 380 -29.69 -4.58 -2.13
CA ARG A 380 -29.24 -5.94 -1.71
C ARG A 380 -28.32 -6.64 -2.73
N ARG A 381 -27.33 -5.92 -3.25
CA ARG A 381 -26.44 -6.38 -4.32
C ARG A 381 -25.52 -7.51 -3.86
N ARG A 382 -25.04 -8.34 -4.80
CA ARG A 382 -24.02 -9.38 -4.55
C ARG A 382 -22.70 -8.82 -3.98
N THR A 383 -22.46 -7.52 -4.14
CA THR A 383 -21.29 -6.81 -3.59
C THR A 383 -21.48 -6.33 -2.15
N GLY A 384 -22.66 -6.54 -1.54
CA GLY A 384 -22.98 -6.07 -0.19
C GLY A 384 -21.93 -6.41 0.89
N PRO A 385 -21.43 -7.66 0.97
CA PRO A 385 -20.44 -8.02 1.99
C PRO A 385 -19.14 -7.23 1.94
N VAL A 386 -18.56 -7.03 0.74
CA VAL A 386 -17.30 -6.26 0.61
C VAL A 386 -17.52 -4.78 0.90
N VAL A 387 -18.68 -4.25 0.50
CA VAL A 387 -19.06 -2.86 0.79
C VAL A 387 -19.20 -2.61 2.28
N LEU A 388 -19.91 -3.50 3.01
CA LEU A 388 -20.08 -3.39 4.46
C LEU A 388 -18.75 -3.52 5.20
N ALA A 389 -17.90 -4.48 4.80
CA ALA A 389 -16.57 -4.63 5.38
C ALA A 389 -15.72 -3.37 5.19
N THR A 390 -15.76 -2.80 3.98
CA THR A 390 -14.99 -1.58 3.65
C THR A 390 -15.48 -0.36 4.42
N ALA A 391 -16.81 -0.19 4.55
CA ALA A 391 -17.41 0.94 5.28
C ALA A 391 -17.13 0.88 6.78
N ILE A 392 -17.10 -0.32 7.38
CA ILE A 392 -16.70 -0.49 8.78
C ILE A 392 -15.20 -0.23 8.94
N ALA A 393 -14.38 -0.83 8.07
CA ALA A 393 -12.93 -0.67 8.11
C ALA A 393 -12.51 0.80 7.94
N SER A 394 -13.20 1.58 7.11
CA SER A 394 -12.88 2.98 6.87
C SER A 394 -13.01 3.89 8.10
N VAL A 395 -13.77 3.46 9.11
CA VAL A 395 -14.01 4.21 10.35
C VAL A 395 -13.33 3.57 11.55
N ALA A 396 -13.44 2.24 11.68
CA ALA A 396 -13.03 1.54 12.91
C ALA A 396 -11.54 1.20 12.98
N PHE A 397 -10.85 1.07 11.84
CA PHE A 397 -9.50 0.48 11.84
C PHE A 397 -8.40 1.43 12.30
N ALA A 398 -8.53 2.74 12.06
CA ALA A 398 -7.58 3.72 12.59
C ALA A 398 -7.63 3.80 14.13
N PRO A 399 -8.80 3.95 14.79
CA PRO A 399 -8.89 3.87 16.24
C PRO A 399 -8.41 2.53 16.80
N MET A 400 -8.76 1.42 16.13
CA MET A 400 -8.28 0.09 16.50
C MET A 400 -6.74 0.02 16.47
N LEU A 401 -6.11 0.53 15.41
CA LEU A 401 -4.65 0.57 15.31
C LEU A 401 -4.03 1.46 16.39
N ALA A 402 -4.64 2.61 16.71
CA ALA A 402 -4.17 3.50 17.76
C ALA A 402 -4.18 2.81 19.13
N VAL A 403 -5.25 2.09 19.46
CA VAL A 403 -5.34 1.28 20.69
C VAL A 403 -4.27 0.20 20.73
N VAL A 404 -4.12 -0.57 19.64
CA VAL A 404 -3.12 -1.65 19.55
C VAL A 404 -1.70 -1.11 19.70
N LEU A 405 -1.35 -0.01 19.01
CA LEU A 405 -0.03 0.60 19.15
C LEU A 405 0.21 1.12 20.56
N THR A 406 -0.79 1.72 21.21
CA THR A 406 -0.66 2.19 22.59
C THR A 406 -0.41 1.03 23.54
N ILE A 407 -1.13 -0.09 23.39
CA ILE A 407 -0.95 -1.28 24.22
C ILE A 407 0.43 -1.93 24.00
N THR A 408 0.87 -2.02 22.75
CA THR A 408 2.11 -2.74 22.39
C THR A 408 3.39 -1.92 22.62
N THR A 409 3.32 -0.60 22.45
CA THR A 409 4.49 0.30 22.56
C THR A 409 4.50 1.13 23.84
N GLY A 410 3.41 1.13 24.60
CA GLY A 410 3.26 1.94 25.82
C GLY A 410 3.01 3.43 25.57
N SER A 411 2.93 3.88 24.31
CA SER A 411 2.65 5.28 23.97
C SER A 411 1.79 5.42 22.71
N TYR A 412 1.03 6.51 22.63
CA TYR A 412 0.29 6.89 21.44
C TYR A 412 1.03 7.99 20.69
N PHE A 413 1.00 7.94 19.36
CA PHE A 413 1.33 9.06 18.50
C PHE A 413 0.24 9.20 17.43
N GLN A 414 0.06 10.43 16.92
CA GLN A 414 -0.93 10.68 15.87
C GLN A 414 -0.62 9.82 14.65
N LEU A 415 -1.51 8.89 14.32
CA LEU A 415 -1.31 7.98 13.19
C LEU A 415 -1.26 8.78 11.88
N PRO A 416 -0.19 8.64 11.09
CA PRO A 416 -0.17 9.21 9.74
C PRO A 416 -1.29 8.60 8.88
N PRO A 417 -2.01 9.39 8.07
CA PRO A 417 -3.06 8.86 7.20
C PRO A 417 -2.58 7.77 6.23
N ARG A 418 -1.30 7.80 5.83
CA ARG A 418 -0.66 6.76 5.01
C ARG A 418 -0.74 5.35 5.62
N TYR A 419 -0.91 5.20 6.93
CA TYR A 419 -1.10 3.88 7.55
C TYR A 419 -2.40 3.18 7.13
N GLY A 420 -3.34 3.91 6.52
CA GLY A 420 -4.50 3.34 5.86
C GLY A 420 -4.21 2.70 4.49
N ALA A 421 -2.97 2.70 4.00
CA ALA A 421 -2.59 2.10 2.71
C ALA A 421 -3.09 0.66 2.48
N PRO A 422 -3.09 -0.23 3.50
CA PRO A 422 -3.64 -1.58 3.37
C PRO A 422 -5.16 -1.64 3.10
N LEU A 423 -5.86 -0.51 3.14
CA LEU A 423 -7.29 -0.38 2.82
C LEU A 423 -7.55 0.24 1.44
N LEU A 424 -6.53 0.81 0.79
CA LEU A 424 -6.69 1.58 -0.45
C LEU A 424 -7.30 0.76 -1.60
N ALA A 425 -6.93 -0.51 -1.74
CA ALA A 425 -7.52 -1.35 -2.78
C ALA A 425 -9.05 -1.47 -2.64
N ALA A 426 -9.55 -1.50 -1.41
CA ALA A 426 -10.98 -1.52 -1.14
C ALA A 426 -11.61 -0.13 -1.30
N PHE A 427 -10.93 0.93 -0.84
CA PHE A 427 -11.39 2.31 -1.04
C PHE A 427 -11.52 2.66 -2.52
N LEU A 428 -10.61 2.20 -3.38
CA LEU A 428 -10.68 2.39 -4.84
C LEU A 428 -11.72 1.48 -5.50
N LEU A 429 -11.97 0.29 -4.95
CA LEU A 429 -13.03 -0.59 -5.45
C LEU A 429 -14.42 0.03 -5.27
N MET A 430 -14.68 0.76 -4.19
CA MET A 430 -16.00 1.34 -3.92
C MET A 430 -16.50 2.30 -5.03
N PRO A 431 -15.77 3.35 -5.43
CA PRO A 431 -16.17 4.18 -6.56
C PRO A 431 -16.17 3.39 -7.88
N ALA A 432 -15.29 2.41 -8.06
CA ALA A 432 -15.27 1.54 -9.25
C ALA A 432 -16.60 0.77 -9.45
N LEU A 433 -17.27 0.39 -8.35
CA LEU A 433 -18.57 -0.29 -8.39
C LEU A 433 -19.72 0.66 -8.76
N LEU A 434 -19.57 1.95 -8.48
CA LEU A 434 -20.60 2.99 -8.65
C LEU A 434 -20.53 3.69 -10.01
N ILE A 435 -19.33 3.98 -10.52
CA ILE A 435 -19.15 4.76 -11.74
C ILE A 435 -19.67 3.96 -12.94
N ARG A 436 -20.75 4.46 -13.54
CA ARG A 436 -21.33 3.94 -14.80
C ARG A 436 -21.36 4.97 -15.92
N ASN A 437 -21.19 6.24 -15.57
CA ASN A 437 -21.25 7.35 -16.51
C ASN A 437 -19.89 7.57 -17.19
N ARG A 438 -19.89 7.66 -18.52
CA ARG A 438 -18.70 7.99 -19.32
C ARG A 438 -18.12 9.35 -18.95
N TRP A 439 -18.97 10.34 -18.65
CA TRP A 439 -18.54 11.70 -18.30
C TRP A 439 -17.75 11.71 -17.00
N ALA A 440 -18.24 11.04 -15.95
CA ALA A 440 -17.50 10.90 -14.69
C ALA A 440 -16.13 10.23 -14.92
N THR A 441 -16.07 9.23 -15.80
CA THR A 441 -14.81 8.56 -16.15
C THR A 441 -13.83 9.52 -16.83
N TRP A 442 -14.30 10.31 -17.79
CA TRP A 442 -13.49 11.31 -18.48
C TRP A 442 -13.01 12.43 -17.55
N VAL A 443 -13.88 12.91 -16.65
CA VAL A 443 -13.51 13.93 -15.65
C VAL A 443 -12.41 13.41 -14.73
N ILE A 444 -12.55 12.20 -14.19
CA ILE A 444 -11.51 11.59 -13.33
C ILE A 444 -10.21 11.38 -14.11
N THR A 445 -10.30 10.93 -15.37
CA THR A 445 -9.13 10.72 -16.22
C THR A 445 -8.40 12.03 -16.52
N GLY A 446 -9.15 13.07 -16.95
CA GLY A 446 -8.59 14.38 -17.25
C GLY A 446 -7.96 15.02 -16.01
N TYR A 447 -8.64 14.92 -14.87
CA TYR A 447 -8.10 15.33 -13.56
C TYR A 447 -6.80 14.60 -13.23
N ALA A 448 -6.75 13.28 -13.33
CA ALA A 448 -5.56 12.49 -13.03
C ALA A 448 -4.39 12.82 -13.97
N VAL A 449 -4.66 13.05 -15.25
CA VAL A 449 -3.62 13.47 -16.22
C VAL A 449 -3.06 14.85 -15.86
N LEU A 450 -3.91 15.83 -15.58
CA LEU A 450 -3.49 17.18 -15.19
C LEU A 450 -2.70 17.17 -13.88
N LEU A 451 -3.16 16.40 -12.88
CA LEU A 451 -2.46 16.23 -11.62
C LEU A 451 -1.10 15.54 -11.82
N GLY A 452 -1.03 14.51 -12.66
CA GLY A 452 0.23 13.84 -13.00
C GLY A 452 1.25 14.76 -13.66
N ILE A 453 0.81 15.61 -14.59
CA ILE A 453 1.66 16.64 -15.21
C ILE A 453 2.16 17.61 -14.14
N ALA A 454 1.28 18.10 -13.26
CA ALA A 454 1.65 19.01 -12.18
C ALA A 454 2.67 18.37 -11.23
N MET A 455 2.50 17.09 -10.87
CA MET A 455 3.44 16.36 -10.02
C MET A 455 4.81 16.17 -10.67
N LEU A 456 4.86 15.88 -11.98
CA LEU A 456 6.12 15.77 -12.71
C LEU A 456 6.85 17.12 -12.78
N ILE A 457 6.13 18.21 -13.06
CA ILE A 457 6.70 19.57 -13.04
C ILE A 457 7.24 19.88 -11.65
N LEU A 458 6.47 19.58 -10.60
CA LEU A 458 6.88 19.81 -9.22
C LEU A 458 8.15 19.02 -8.87
N THR A 459 8.21 17.75 -9.26
CA THR A 459 9.40 16.91 -9.07
C THR A 459 10.60 17.50 -9.80
N ALA A 460 10.41 17.98 -11.04
CA ALA A 460 11.46 18.64 -11.84
C ALA A 460 11.97 19.95 -11.23
N MET A 461 11.11 20.65 -10.48
CA MET A 461 11.49 21.89 -9.81
C MET A 461 12.26 21.59 -8.53
N LEU A 462 11.82 20.58 -7.76
CA LEU A 462 12.48 20.15 -6.53
C LEU A 462 13.87 19.56 -6.78
N SER A 463 14.11 18.97 -7.95
CA SER A 463 15.42 18.43 -8.32
C SER A 463 16.51 19.46 -8.57
N ARG A 464 16.12 20.73 -8.77
CA ARG A 464 17.04 21.85 -9.06
C ARG A 464 17.44 22.64 -7.81
N VAL A 465 16.84 22.31 -6.67
CA VAL A 465 17.12 22.89 -5.35
C VAL A 465 18.02 21.93 -4.60
#